data_AF-C5B667-F1
#
_entry.id   AF-C5B667-F1
#
_cell.length_a   1.000
_cell.length_b   1.000
_cell.length_c   1.000
_cell.angle_alpha   90.00
_cell.angle_beta   90.00
_cell.angle_gamma   90.00
#
_symmetry.space_group_name_H-M   'P 1'
#
loop_
_entity.id
_entity.type
_entity.pdbx_description
1 polymer ?
#
loop_
_entity_poly.entity_id
_entity_poly.type
_entity_poly.pdbx_seq_one_letter_code
_entity_poly.pdbx_strand_id
1 'polypeptide(L)'
;MFTLLTPKARDTALGLARGDYQLSLLRGSASWAGSDLKGAAARNGASYASSRESLLARLVEAGLYVERTKGERGRTVVVVMTAAERRRSKDRPAAEAAAAVIEKAKKAKAAAERKAAREKARAERDLAADLPTLEVIAHAR
;
A
#
# COMPACT_ATOMS: atom_id res chain seq x y z
N MET A 1 -11.02 0.75 -7.51
CA MET A 1 -10.14 1.03 -6.36
C MET A 1 -10.81 2.08 -5.50
N PHE A 2 -11.02 1.80 -4.21
CA PHE A 2 -11.74 2.69 -3.27
C PHE A 2 -10.80 3.51 -2.37
N THR A 3 -9.52 3.18 -2.32
CA THR A 3 -8.55 3.85 -1.45
C THR A 3 -7.25 4.07 -2.20
N LEU A 4 -6.72 5.29 -2.14
CA LEU A 4 -5.39 5.64 -2.59
C LEU A 4 -4.50 5.81 -1.35
N LEU A 5 -3.80 4.75 -0.98
CA LEU A 5 -2.91 4.71 0.19
C LEU A 5 -1.45 4.77 -0.27
N THR A 6 -0.74 5.84 0.08
CA THR A 6 0.69 5.95 -0.28
C THR A 6 1.52 4.94 0.53
N PRO A 7 2.64 4.44 -0.02
CA PRO A 7 3.49 3.49 0.69
C PRO A 7 3.98 3.98 2.04
N LYS A 8 4.29 5.28 2.16
CA LYS A 8 4.79 5.86 3.43
C LYS A 8 3.72 5.97 4.51
N ALA A 9 2.45 6.12 4.12
CA ALA A 9 1.33 6.12 5.07
C ALA A 9 0.80 4.71 5.37
N ARG A 10 1.24 3.70 4.61
CA ARG A 10 0.64 2.37 4.59
C ARG A 10 0.70 1.68 5.94
N ASP A 11 1.88 1.59 6.53
CA ASP A 11 2.07 0.80 7.75
C ASP A 11 1.34 1.44 8.93
N THR A 12 1.44 2.77 9.08
CA THR A 12 0.68 3.53 10.08
C THR A 12 -0.82 3.34 9.90
N ALA A 13 -1.33 3.47 8.67
CA ALA A 13 -2.76 3.33 8.41
C ALA A 13 -3.26 1.91 8.73
N LEU A 14 -2.53 0.87 8.30
CA LEU A 14 -2.90 -0.52 8.56
C LEU A 14 -2.82 -0.87 10.06
N GLY A 15 -1.83 -0.34 10.79
CA GLY A 15 -1.71 -0.52 12.24
C GLY A 15 -2.84 0.11 13.05
N LEU A 16 -3.57 1.07 12.48
CA LEU A 16 -4.72 1.71 13.13
C LEU A 16 -6.04 0.99 12.86
N ALA A 17 -6.09 -0.01 11.98
CA ALA A 17 -7.30 -0.78 11.75
C ALA A 17 -7.62 -1.69 12.95
N ARG A 18 -8.89 -1.70 13.39
CA ARG A 18 -9.39 -2.52 14.52
C ARG A 18 -10.02 -3.86 14.09
N GLY A 19 -9.96 -4.19 12.81
CA GLY A 19 -10.50 -5.45 12.29
C GLY A 19 -10.51 -5.52 10.78
N ASP A 20 -10.92 -6.69 10.27
CA ASP A 20 -10.81 -7.03 8.85
C ASP A 20 -11.60 -6.10 7.91
N TYR A 21 -12.75 -5.60 8.36
CA TYR A 21 -13.51 -4.62 7.58
C TYR A 21 -12.73 -3.31 7.36
N GLN A 22 -12.03 -2.84 8.38
CA GLN A 22 -11.22 -1.63 8.26
C GLN A 22 -9.97 -1.88 7.41
N LEU A 23 -9.37 -3.06 7.53
CA LEU A 23 -8.28 -3.48 6.65
C LEU A 23 -8.71 -3.57 5.19
N SER A 24 -9.91 -4.09 4.90
CA SER A 24 -10.43 -4.20 3.53
C SER A 24 -10.72 -2.82 2.92
N LEU A 25 -11.18 -1.86 3.71
CA LEU A 25 -11.28 -0.46 3.29
C LEU A 25 -9.90 0.11 2.92
N LEU A 26 -8.90 -0.01 3.80
CA LEU A 26 -7.56 0.53 3.55
C LEU A 26 -6.83 -0.14 2.38
N ARG A 27 -7.04 -1.44 2.19
CA ARG A 27 -6.54 -2.20 1.04
C ARG A 27 -7.30 -1.87 -0.26
N GLY A 28 -8.42 -1.16 -0.16
CA GLY A 28 -9.24 -0.72 -1.28
C GLY A 28 -10.11 -1.81 -1.90
N SER A 29 -10.33 -2.92 -1.18
CA SER A 29 -11.23 -4.01 -1.59
C SER A 29 -12.68 -3.80 -1.15
N ALA A 30 -12.93 -3.00 -0.10
CA ALA A 30 -14.26 -2.61 0.35
C ALA A 30 -14.61 -1.15 -0.01
N SER A 31 -15.90 -0.87 -0.16
CA SER A 31 -16.42 0.46 -0.52
C SER A 31 -16.60 1.36 0.71
N TRP A 32 -16.12 2.61 0.60
CA TRP A 32 -16.39 3.64 1.62
C TRP A 32 -17.84 4.13 1.61
N ALA A 33 -18.57 3.91 0.51
CA ALA A 33 -20.01 4.18 0.46
C ALA A 33 -20.84 3.08 1.14
N GLY A 34 -20.24 1.90 1.40
CA GLY A 34 -20.97 0.73 1.90
C GLY A 34 -21.87 0.05 0.88
N SER A 35 -21.71 0.37 -0.40
CA SER A 35 -22.47 -0.22 -1.51
C SER A 35 -22.23 -1.73 -1.68
N ASP A 36 -21.18 -2.25 -1.06
CA ASP A 36 -20.78 -3.66 -1.02
C ASP A 36 -21.40 -4.43 0.16
N LEU A 37 -22.04 -3.75 1.12
CA LEU A 37 -22.72 -4.39 2.24
C LEU A 37 -23.99 -5.11 1.76
N LYS A 38 -24.15 -6.38 2.14
CA LYS A 38 -25.30 -7.22 1.77
C LYS A 38 -25.88 -7.94 2.99
N GLY A 39 -27.14 -8.37 2.90
CA GLY A 39 -27.79 -9.20 3.91
C GLY A 39 -27.81 -8.55 5.32
N ALA A 40 -27.32 -9.28 6.32
CA ALA A 40 -27.24 -8.78 7.70
C ALA A 40 -26.32 -7.54 7.84
N ALA A 41 -25.26 -7.44 7.03
CA ALA A 41 -24.36 -6.29 7.08
C ALA A 41 -25.05 -5.01 6.57
N ALA A 42 -25.92 -5.13 5.57
CA ALA A 42 -26.73 -4.01 5.09
C ALA A 42 -27.73 -3.53 6.15
N ARG A 43 -28.36 -4.47 6.88
CA ARG A 43 -29.26 -4.15 8.02
C ARG A 43 -28.54 -3.37 9.13
N ASN A 44 -27.26 -3.67 9.36
CA ASN A 44 -26.41 -2.98 10.32
C ASN A 44 -25.63 -1.80 9.71
N GLY A 45 -26.07 -1.24 8.58
CA GLY A 45 -25.32 -0.24 7.81
C GLY A 45 -24.88 0.99 8.61
N ALA A 46 -25.66 1.43 9.60
CA ALA A 46 -25.30 2.53 10.50
C ALA A 46 -24.05 2.22 11.34
N SER A 47 -23.90 0.99 11.83
CA SER A 47 -22.72 0.54 12.57
C SER A 47 -21.48 0.54 11.68
N TYR A 48 -21.61 0.06 10.44
CA TYR A 48 -20.52 0.12 9.46
C TYR A 48 -20.16 1.55 9.08
N ALA A 49 -21.14 2.46 8.97
CA ALA A 49 -20.89 3.88 8.75
C ALA A 49 -20.08 4.49 9.90
N SER A 50 -20.48 4.25 11.14
CA SER A 50 -19.73 4.68 12.33
C SER A 50 -18.30 4.10 12.37
N SER A 51 -18.14 2.83 12.00
CA SER A 51 -16.82 2.18 11.89
C SER A 51 -15.91 2.86 10.86
N ARG A 52 -16.46 3.29 9.72
CA ARG A 52 -15.72 4.06 8.69
C ARG A 52 -15.27 5.42 9.24
N GLU A 53 -16.17 6.19 9.84
CA GLU A 53 -15.83 7.51 10.38
C GLU A 53 -14.80 7.41 11.52
N SER A 54 -14.97 6.43 12.40
CA SER A 54 -14.03 6.16 13.49
C SER A 54 -12.63 5.75 12.99
N LEU A 55 -12.55 5.08 11.84
CA LEU A 55 -11.27 4.82 11.19
C LEU A 55 -10.65 6.11 10.65
N LEU A 56 -11.40 6.94 9.93
CA LEU A 56 -10.87 8.18 9.37
C LEU A 56 -10.40 9.15 10.46
N ALA A 57 -11.14 9.28 11.56
CA ALA A 57 -10.75 10.10 12.70
C ALA A 57 -9.38 9.68 13.25
N ARG A 58 -9.17 8.38 13.49
CA ARG A 58 -7.89 7.85 13.99
C ARG A 58 -6.73 8.05 13.01
N LEU A 59 -6.98 7.96 11.70
CA LEU A 59 -5.96 8.26 10.70
C LEU A 59 -5.53 9.73 10.77
N VAL A 60 -6.49 10.65 10.92
CA VAL A 60 -6.21 12.09 11.06
C VAL A 60 -5.48 12.38 12.38
N GLU A 61 -5.92 11.79 13.49
CA GLU A 61 -5.26 11.89 14.81
C GLU A 61 -3.80 11.40 14.77
N ALA A 62 -3.51 10.38 13.97
CA ALA A 62 -2.16 9.88 13.74
C ALA A 62 -1.31 10.78 12.82
N GLY A 63 -1.82 11.95 12.41
CA GLY A 63 -1.11 12.93 11.59
C GLY A 63 -1.09 12.59 10.09
N LEU A 64 -1.92 11.66 9.63
CA LEU A 64 -2.10 11.39 8.21
C LEU A 64 -3.04 12.41 7.58
N TYR A 65 -2.76 12.76 6.33
CA TYR A 65 -3.70 13.49 5.50
C TYR A 65 -4.75 12.51 4.97
N VAL A 66 -6.02 12.86 5.16
CA VAL A 66 -7.17 12.06 4.74
C VAL A 66 -8.15 12.95 3.98
N GLU A 67 -8.54 12.53 2.79
CA GLU A 67 -9.52 13.25 1.97
C GLU A 67 -10.47 12.29 1.26
N ARG A 68 -11.76 12.61 1.29
CA ARG A 68 -12.77 11.95 0.44
C ARG A 68 -12.86 12.68 -0.87
N THR A 69 -12.68 11.96 -1.96
CA THR A 69 -12.79 12.50 -3.32
C THR A 69 -13.62 11.57 -4.20
N LYS A 70 -13.92 12.03 -5.41
CA LYS A 70 -14.63 11.26 -6.43
C LYS A 70 -13.62 10.63 -7.37
N GLY A 71 -13.61 9.31 -7.40
CA GLY A 71 -12.91 8.56 -8.43
C GLY A 71 -13.75 8.41 -9.70
N GLU A 72 -13.20 7.66 -10.64
CA GLU A 72 -13.87 7.25 -11.87
C GLU A 72 -15.31 6.76 -11.63
N ARG A 73 -16.24 7.16 -12.52
CA ARG A 73 -17.67 6.81 -12.43
C ARG A 73 -18.34 7.27 -11.13
N GLY A 74 -17.84 8.33 -10.49
CA GLY A 74 -18.45 8.96 -9.31
C GLY A 74 -18.29 8.18 -7.99
N ARG A 75 -17.47 7.11 -7.98
CA ARG A 75 -17.22 6.30 -6.78
C ARG A 75 -16.48 7.12 -5.72
N THR A 76 -16.85 6.95 -4.46
CA THR A 76 -16.10 7.54 -3.35
C THR A 76 -14.74 6.87 -3.23
N VAL A 77 -13.69 7.69 -3.27
CA VAL A 77 -12.30 7.27 -3.04
C VAL A 77 -11.78 8.00 -1.82
N VAL A 78 -11.13 7.30 -0.91
CA VAL A 78 -10.41 7.92 0.20
C VAL A 78 -8.93 7.97 -0.13
N VAL A 79 -8.36 9.15 -0.09
CA VAL A 79 -6.93 9.39 -0.24
C VAL A 79 -6.31 9.42 1.16
N VAL A 80 -5.28 8.61 1.37
CA VAL A 80 -4.50 8.58 2.62
C VAL A 80 -3.02 8.71 2.27
N MET A 81 -2.40 9.78 2.77
CA MET A 81 -0.98 10.03 2.59
C MET A 81 -0.38 10.74 3.80
N THR A 82 0.93 10.82 3.87
CA THR A 82 1.58 11.60 4.94
C THR A 82 1.34 13.10 4.74
N ALA A 83 1.27 13.88 5.82
CA ALA A 83 1.18 15.33 5.73
C ALA A 83 2.34 15.95 4.90
N ALA A 84 3.54 15.36 4.98
CA ALA A 84 4.69 15.78 4.18
C ALA A 84 4.53 15.49 2.67
N GLU A 85 3.92 14.36 2.29
CA GLU A 85 3.54 14.10 0.90
C GLU A 85 2.52 15.11 0.40
N ARG A 86 1.49 15.43 1.21
CA ARG A 86 0.51 16.45 0.86
C ARG A 86 1.15 17.82 0.65
N ARG A 87 1.99 18.28 1.59
CA ARG A 87 2.69 19.58 1.48
C ARG A 87 3.53 19.68 0.21
N ARG A 88 4.23 18.60 -0.18
CA ARG A 88 5.02 18.55 -1.42
C ARG A 88 4.17 18.59 -2.69
N SER A 89 2.91 18.15 -2.62
CA SER A 89 2.02 18.12 -3.77
C SER A 89 1.49 19.50 -4.19
N LYS A 90 1.68 20.54 -3.36
CA LYS A 90 1.20 21.91 -3.59
C LYS A 90 -0.30 21.89 -3.96
N ASP A 91 -0.65 22.51 -5.09
CA ASP A 91 -2.03 22.67 -5.56
C ASP A 91 -2.58 21.45 -6.31
N ARG A 92 -1.76 20.41 -6.50
CA ARG A 92 -2.22 19.21 -7.20
C ARG A 92 -3.39 18.58 -6.43
N PRO A 93 -4.44 18.08 -7.13
CA PRO A 93 -5.47 17.27 -6.50
C PRO A 93 -4.86 16.09 -5.72
N ALA A 94 -5.35 15.85 -4.50
CA ALA A 94 -4.77 14.83 -3.62
C ALA A 94 -4.78 13.44 -4.25
N ALA A 95 -5.82 13.10 -5.01
CA ALA A 95 -5.91 11.83 -5.75
C ALA A 95 -4.77 11.66 -6.76
N GLU A 96 -4.50 12.68 -7.56
CA GLU A 96 -3.42 12.65 -8.57
C GLU A 96 -2.05 12.61 -7.90
N ALA A 97 -1.86 13.36 -6.82
CA ALA A 97 -0.64 13.34 -6.03
C ALA A 97 -0.37 11.95 -5.45
N ALA A 98 -1.39 11.32 -4.84
CA ALA A 98 -1.30 9.97 -4.31
C ALA A 98 -0.98 8.94 -5.40
N ALA A 99 -1.71 9.00 -6.52
CA ALA A 99 -1.51 8.10 -7.65
C ALA A 99 -0.08 8.19 -8.20
N ALA A 100 0.46 9.40 -8.37
CA ALA A 100 1.84 9.61 -8.83
C ALA A 100 2.88 9.02 -7.85
N VAL A 101 2.66 9.17 -6.54
CA VAL A 101 3.52 8.57 -5.50
C VAL A 101 3.48 7.04 -5.56
N ILE A 102 2.28 6.47 -5.69
CA ILE A 102 2.07 5.02 -5.81
C ILE A 102 2.78 4.47 -7.05
N GLU A 103 2.59 5.10 -8.21
CA GLU A 103 3.24 4.67 -9.46
C GLU A 103 4.75 4.78 -9.39
N LYS A 104 5.29 5.85 -8.80
CA LYS A 104 6.74 5.98 -8.56
C LYS A 104 7.26 4.84 -7.69
N ALA A 105 6.53 4.47 -6.64
CA ALA A 105 6.93 3.38 -5.76
C ALA A 105 6.87 2.01 -6.44
N LYS A 106 5.85 1.75 -7.29
CA LYS A 106 5.79 0.52 -8.10
C LYS A 106 7.00 0.38 -9.02
N LYS A 107 7.37 1.47 -9.72
CA LYS A 107 8.55 1.50 -10.58
C LYS A 107 9.85 1.26 -9.80
N ALA A 108 9.99 1.89 -8.62
CA ALA A 108 11.13 1.68 -7.75
C ALA A 108 11.23 0.23 -7.25
N LYS A 109 10.10 -0.39 -6.88
CA LYS A 109 10.06 -1.81 -6.48
C LYS A 109 10.50 -2.73 -7.62
N ALA A 110 9.96 -2.55 -8.82
CA ALA A 110 10.33 -3.34 -9.98
C ALA A 110 11.83 -3.18 -10.33
N ALA A 111 12.38 -1.98 -10.17
CA ALA A 111 13.81 -1.74 -10.37
C ALA A 111 14.67 -2.45 -9.32
N ALA A 112 14.25 -2.45 -8.05
CA ALA A 112 14.92 -3.15 -6.97
C ALA A 112 14.89 -4.68 -7.18
N GLU A 113 13.74 -5.23 -7.59
CA GLU A 113 13.60 -6.66 -7.92
C GLU A 113 14.54 -7.07 -9.06
N ARG A 114 14.67 -6.25 -10.12
CA ARG A 114 15.63 -6.50 -11.21
C ARG A 114 17.07 -6.44 -10.74
N LYS A 115 17.41 -5.49 -9.85
CA LYS A 115 18.77 -5.39 -9.28
C LYS A 115 19.10 -6.63 -8.45
N ALA A 116 18.20 -7.04 -7.57
CA ALA A 116 18.36 -8.25 -6.76
C ALA A 116 18.52 -9.51 -7.62
N ALA A 117 17.74 -9.63 -8.70
CA ALA A 117 17.87 -10.75 -9.65
C ALA A 117 19.25 -10.78 -10.33
N ARG A 118 19.79 -9.61 -10.71
CA ARG A 118 21.14 -9.51 -11.30
C ARG A 118 22.24 -9.86 -10.31
N GLU A 119 22.11 -9.42 -9.06
CA GLU A 119 23.07 -9.74 -7.99
C GLU A 119 23.05 -11.23 -7.67
N LYS A 120 21.86 -11.84 -7.59
CA LYS A 120 21.71 -13.29 -7.42
C LYS A 120 22.35 -14.06 -8.57
N ALA A 121 22.10 -13.68 -9.82
CA ALA A 121 22.70 -14.32 -10.99
C ALA A 121 24.23 -14.18 -11.01
N ARG A 122 24.77 -13.05 -10.53
CA ARG A 122 26.22 -12.87 -10.38
C ARG A 122 26.78 -13.80 -9.32
N ALA A 123 26.16 -13.86 -8.13
CA ALA A 123 26.59 -14.75 -7.06
C ALA A 123 26.55 -16.23 -7.46
N GLU A 124 25.52 -16.66 -8.21
CA GLU A 124 25.44 -18.02 -8.76
C GLU A 124 26.56 -18.30 -9.76
N ARG A 125 26.92 -17.32 -10.60
CA ARG A 125 28.02 -17.45 -11.56
C ARG A 125 29.39 -17.50 -10.88
N ASP A 126 29.60 -16.67 -9.87
CA ASP A 126 30.84 -16.64 -9.09
C ASP A 126 31.01 -17.98 -8.34
N LEU A 127 29.94 -18.49 -7.71
CA LEU A 127 29.93 -19.82 -7.08
C LEU A 127 30.24 -20.95 -8.07
N ALA A 128 29.65 -20.91 -9.27
CA ALA A 128 29.91 -21.90 -10.31
C ALA A 128 31.36 -21.86 -10.81
N ALA A 129 32.01 -20.69 -10.82
CA ALA A 129 33.42 -20.54 -11.18
C ALA A 129 34.36 -21.06 -10.08
N ASP A 130 33.97 -20.94 -8.80
CA ASP A 130 34.77 -21.40 -7.66
C ASP A 130 34.61 -22.91 -7.39
N LEU A 131 33.52 -23.53 -7.84
CA LEU A 131 33.21 -24.96 -7.63
C LEU A 131 34.37 -25.92 -7.98
N PRO A 132 35.01 -25.81 -9.17
CA PRO A 132 36.11 -26.70 -9.54
C PRO A 132 37.31 -26.58 -8.60
N THR A 133 37.60 -25.37 -8.12
CA THR A 133 38.70 -25.11 -7.17
C THR A 133 38.37 -25.70 -5.80
N LEU A 134 37.12 -25.60 -5.36
CA LEU A 134 36.64 -26.18 -4.10
C LEU A 134 36.65 -27.72 -4.14
N GLU A 135 36.29 -28.33 -5.27
CA GLU A 135 36.35 -29.79 -5.47
C GLU A 135 37.78 -30.33 -5.42
N VAL A 136 38.75 -29.62 -6.04
CA VAL A 136 40.17 -29.99 -5.97
C VAL A 136 40.69 -29.94 -4.52
N ILE A 137 40.32 -28.91 -3.75
CA ILE A 137 40.69 -28.81 -2.33
C ILE A 137 40.05 -29.94 -1.50
N ALA A 138 38.80 -30.32 -1.81
CA ALA A 138 38.09 -31.38 -1.12
C ALA A 138 38.68 -32.78 -1.38
N HIS A 139 39.20 -33.03 -2.59
CA HIS A 139 39.82 -34.31 -2.97
C HIS A 139 41.32 -34.40 -2.67
N ALA A 140 41.96 -33.31 -2.25
CA ALA A 140 43.37 -33.27 -1.85
C ALA A 140 43.61 -33.68 -0.37
N ARG A 141 42.61 -34.23 0.32
CA ARG A 141 42.69 -34.82 1.67
C ARG A 141 42.52 -36.32 1.61
#